data_AF-A0A521L8S0-F1
#
_entry.id   AF-A0A521L8S0-F1
#
_cell.length_a   1.000
_cell.length_b   1.000
_cell.length_c   1.000
_cell.angle_alpha   90.00
_cell.angle_beta   90.00
_cell.angle_gamma   90.00
#
_symmetry.space_group_name_H-M   'P 1'
#
loop_
_entity.id
_entity.type
_entity.pdbx_description
1 polymer ?
#
loop_
_entity_poly.entity_id
_entity_poly.type
_entity_poly.pdbx_seq_one_letter_code
_entity_poly.pdbx_strand_id
1 'polypeptide(L)'
;MPLELTKETLELAFDDLGQIARFRGLIADIAVYGGACLLLATDARQVTRDVDSVFMAEPEFLYEAADAIARKKNLPDDWLNQSVKHLVTSPGSRQPRLNVFGEYPRDDGTPGLRIFLPPPEYILAMKLIASRREDLDGARRDRHGITQLMHITSIRSGAAIMELVKGFFPTIPGIDNRVLAKIDDFIQYAKEQSQHVKRRPTWNARRGREPGGIERAGAHGRAPRIPRRILSRQRSSESSTSY
;
A
#
# COMPACT_ATOMS: atom_id res chain seq x y z
N MET A 1 -19.90 -13.84 11.63
CA MET A 1 -18.78 -13.94 10.68
C MET A 1 -18.29 -12.53 10.41
N PRO A 2 -17.00 -12.22 10.56
CA PRO A 2 -16.43 -10.94 10.14
C PRO A 2 -16.61 -10.72 8.64
N LEU A 3 -16.62 -9.46 8.21
CA LEU A 3 -16.66 -9.07 6.79
C LEU A 3 -15.34 -9.44 6.11
N GLU A 4 -15.41 -9.94 4.87
CA GLU A 4 -14.22 -10.22 4.07
C GLU A 4 -13.51 -8.93 3.62
N LEU A 5 -12.18 -8.91 3.72
CA LEU A 5 -11.37 -7.81 3.21
C LEU A 5 -11.14 -7.97 1.70
N THR A 6 -12.10 -7.51 0.92
CA THR A 6 -11.91 -7.24 -0.51
C THR A 6 -11.07 -5.97 -0.70
N LYS A 7 -10.61 -5.71 -1.93
CA LYS A 7 -9.92 -4.44 -2.24
C LYS A 7 -10.79 -3.23 -1.91
N GLU A 8 -12.08 -3.28 -2.24
CA GLU A 8 -13.03 -2.20 -1.96
C GLU A 8 -13.22 -2.00 -0.45
N THR A 9 -13.49 -3.08 0.31
CA THR A 9 -13.62 -3.02 1.78
C THR A 9 -12.38 -2.42 2.42
N LEU A 10 -11.19 -2.85 1.95
CA LEU A 10 -9.91 -2.36 2.47
C LEU A 10 -9.69 -0.88 2.17
N GLU A 11 -9.96 -0.43 0.94
CA GLU A 11 -9.82 0.98 0.59
C GLU A 11 -10.83 1.87 1.33
N LEU A 12 -12.06 1.39 1.58
CA LEU A 12 -13.04 2.08 2.42
C LEU A 12 -12.60 2.16 3.89
N ALA A 13 -11.93 1.13 4.40
CA ALA A 13 -11.35 1.17 5.75
C ALA A 13 -10.18 2.17 5.81
N PHE A 14 -9.36 2.26 4.76
CA PHE A 14 -8.33 3.30 4.64
C PHE A 14 -8.92 4.71 4.53
N ASP A 15 -10.04 4.87 3.82
CA ASP A 15 -10.77 6.14 3.76
C ASP A 15 -11.26 6.56 5.16
N ASP A 16 -11.85 5.64 5.93
CA ASP A 16 -12.26 5.91 7.32
C ASP A 16 -11.06 6.28 8.21
N LEU A 17 -9.95 5.54 8.12
CA LEU A 17 -8.75 5.82 8.90
C LEU A 17 -8.15 7.19 8.56
N GLY A 18 -8.02 7.49 7.27
CA GLY A 18 -7.54 8.77 6.79
C GLY A 18 -8.43 9.93 7.24
N GLN A 19 -9.76 9.75 7.28
CA GLN A 19 -10.67 10.77 7.80
C GLN A 19 -10.44 11.06 9.28
N ILE A 20 -10.30 10.03 10.11
CA ILE A 20 -10.05 10.19 11.54
C ILE A 20 -8.69 10.86 11.78
N ALA A 21 -7.65 10.43 11.07
CA ALA A 21 -6.32 11.02 11.15
C ALA A 21 -6.35 12.52 10.80
N ARG A 22 -6.97 12.86 9.66
CA ARG A 22 -7.14 14.23 9.20
C ARG A 22 -7.88 15.09 10.21
N PHE A 23 -8.96 14.58 10.80
CA PHE A 23 -9.72 15.30 11.83
C PHE A 23 -8.87 15.61 13.08
N ARG A 24 -7.90 14.73 13.41
CA ARG A 24 -6.93 14.94 14.49
C ARG A 24 -5.72 15.78 14.09
N GLY A 25 -5.65 16.27 12.84
CA GLY A 25 -4.51 17.02 12.33
C GLY A 25 -3.26 16.18 12.07
N LEU A 26 -3.42 14.86 11.89
CA LEU A 26 -2.33 13.91 11.69
C LEU A 26 -2.21 13.49 10.21
N ILE A 27 -1.00 13.06 9.83
CA ILE A 27 -0.75 12.30 8.60
C ILE A 27 -0.03 11.01 9.00
N ALA A 28 -0.77 9.90 9.01
CA ALA A 28 -0.22 8.59 9.33
C ALA A 28 0.37 7.91 8.10
N ASP A 29 1.41 7.10 8.30
CA ASP A 29 2.10 6.38 7.24
C ASP A 29 2.14 4.89 7.52
N ILE A 30 1.69 4.08 6.55
CA ILE A 30 1.69 2.62 6.65
C ILE A 30 2.34 2.01 5.42
N ALA A 31 3.33 1.15 5.62
CA ALA A 31 3.82 0.25 4.58
C ALA A 31 3.06 -1.07 4.65
N VAL A 32 2.46 -1.50 3.54
CA VAL A 32 1.66 -2.72 3.45
C VAL A 32 2.43 -3.82 2.70
N TYR A 33 2.44 -5.01 3.31
CA TYR A 33 3.15 -6.19 2.85
C TYR A 33 2.18 -7.37 2.64
N GLY A 34 2.74 -8.56 2.44
CA GLY A 34 1.99 -9.82 2.51
C GLY A 34 0.88 -9.95 1.48
N GLY A 35 -0.26 -10.48 1.93
CA GLY A 35 -1.42 -10.74 1.08
C GLY A 35 -2.16 -9.47 0.64
N ALA A 36 -2.28 -8.51 1.54
CA ALA A 36 -2.91 -7.22 1.25
C ALA A 36 -2.13 -6.43 0.19
N CYS A 37 -0.79 -6.50 0.19
CA CYS A 37 0.02 -5.89 -0.86
C CYS A 37 -0.34 -6.45 -2.26
N LEU A 38 -0.50 -7.77 -2.39
CA LEU A 38 -0.92 -8.40 -3.63
C LEU A 38 -2.35 -8.02 -4.03
N LEU A 39 -3.26 -7.90 -3.06
CA LEU A 39 -4.64 -7.46 -3.27
C LEU A 39 -4.70 -6.01 -3.80
N LEU A 40 -3.85 -5.12 -3.29
CA LEU A 40 -3.80 -3.73 -3.70
C LEU A 40 -3.12 -3.56 -5.07
N ALA A 41 -1.97 -4.22 -5.26
CA ALA A 41 -1.09 -4.03 -6.41
C ALA A 41 -1.41 -4.91 -7.63
N THR A 42 -2.33 -5.88 -7.53
CA THR A 42 -2.67 -6.77 -8.65
C THR A 42 -4.18 -6.96 -8.74
N ASP A 43 -4.68 -7.36 -9.91
CA ASP A 43 -6.10 -7.70 -10.11
C ASP A 43 -6.39 -9.19 -9.85
N ALA A 44 -5.38 -9.95 -9.41
CA ALA A 44 -5.43 -11.41 -9.39
C ALA A 44 -5.85 -11.99 -8.03
N ARG A 45 -5.82 -11.18 -6.96
CA ARG A 45 -6.26 -11.57 -5.63
C ARG A 45 -7.56 -10.82 -5.30
N GLN A 46 -8.58 -11.54 -4.84
CA GLN A 46 -9.91 -10.97 -4.59
C GLN A 46 -10.14 -10.60 -3.12
N VAL A 47 -9.53 -11.35 -2.19
CA VAL A 47 -9.68 -11.15 -0.74
C VAL A 47 -8.37 -11.36 0.02
N THR A 48 -8.27 -10.74 1.18
CA THR A 48 -7.25 -11.03 2.20
C THR A 48 -7.91 -11.26 3.56
N ARG A 49 -7.19 -11.87 4.50
CA ARG A 49 -7.67 -12.04 5.89
C ARG A 49 -7.33 -10.82 6.74
N ASP A 50 -6.19 -10.22 6.43
CA ASP A 50 -5.50 -9.21 7.21
C ASP A 50 -4.62 -8.34 6.30
N VAL A 51 -4.11 -7.27 6.90
CA VAL A 51 -3.13 -6.32 6.37
C VAL A 51 -1.87 -6.40 7.23
N ASP A 52 -0.91 -7.19 6.76
CA ASP A 52 0.44 -7.20 7.31
C ASP A 52 1.14 -5.88 7.00
N SER A 53 1.53 -5.12 8.03
CA SER A 53 2.02 -3.76 7.84
C SER A 53 3.18 -3.34 8.74
N VAL A 54 3.77 -2.19 8.43
CA VAL A 54 4.64 -1.43 9.34
C VAL A 54 4.10 -0.03 9.46
N PHE A 55 3.86 0.40 10.70
CA PHE A 55 3.48 1.77 11.02
C PHE A 55 4.74 2.64 11.04
N MET A 56 4.83 3.56 10.10
CA MET A 56 5.99 4.43 9.90
C MET A 56 5.82 5.79 10.58
N ALA A 57 4.58 6.25 10.74
CA ALA A 57 4.21 7.46 11.47
C ALA A 57 2.89 7.25 12.22
N GLU A 58 2.77 7.86 13.41
CA GLU A 58 1.58 7.85 14.27
C GLU A 58 1.10 6.46 14.75
N PRO A 59 1.99 5.59 15.28
CA PRO A 59 1.62 4.22 15.64
C PRO A 59 0.55 4.12 16.74
N GLU A 60 0.57 4.96 17.78
CA GLU A 60 -0.46 4.90 18.84
C GLU A 60 -1.86 5.20 18.27
N PHE A 61 -1.94 6.23 17.42
CA PHE A 61 -3.17 6.57 16.71
C PHE A 61 -3.64 5.42 15.81
N LEU A 62 -2.72 4.80 15.06
CA LEU A 62 -3.07 3.71 14.15
C LEU A 62 -3.65 2.50 14.86
N TYR A 63 -3.14 2.14 16.04
CA TYR A 63 -3.75 1.09 16.86
C TYR A 63 -5.17 1.43 17.30
N GLU A 64 -5.37 2.62 17.88
CA GLU A 64 -6.68 3.07 18.37
C GLU A 64 -7.72 3.13 17.22
N ALA A 65 -7.32 3.69 16.08
CA ALA A 65 -8.18 3.85 14.92
C ALA A 65 -8.52 2.50 14.26
N ALA A 66 -7.55 1.57 14.17
CA ALA A 66 -7.77 0.24 13.63
C ALA A 66 -8.84 -0.53 14.42
N ASP A 67 -8.76 -0.50 15.76
CA ASP A 67 -9.73 -1.13 16.65
C ASP A 67 -11.13 -0.53 16.51
N ALA A 68 -11.21 0.79 16.41
CA ALA A 68 -12.48 1.49 16.22
C ALA A 68 -13.14 1.12 14.87
N ILE A 69 -12.34 1.06 13.80
CA ILE A 69 -12.79 0.68 12.47
C ILE A 69 -13.22 -0.79 12.43
N ALA A 70 -12.47 -1.68 13.07
CA ALA A 70 -12.81 -3.11 13.15
C ALA A 70 -14.21 -3.31 13.72
N ARG A 71 -14.51 -2.67 14.86
CA ARG A 71 -15.83 -2.70 15.50
C ARG A 71 -16.91 -2.07 14.62
N LYS A 72 -16.65 -0.89 14.03
CA LYS A 72 -17.62 -0.15 13.21
C LYS A 72 -18.02 -0.91 11.94
N LYS A 73 -17.07 -1.60 11.31
CA LYS A 73 -17.25 -2.27 10.00
C LYS A 73 -17.37 -3.79 10.10
N ASN A 74 -17.36 -4.35 11.32
CA ASN A 74 -17.33 -5.79 11.58
C ASN A 74 -16.17 -6.49 10.83
N LEU A 75 -14.99 -5.86 10.81
CA LEU A 75 -13.76 -6.48 10.29
C LEU A 75 -13.16 -7.42 11.36
N PRO A 76 -12.25 -8.34 10.98
CA PRO A 76 -11.43 -9.04 11.95
C PRO A 76 -10.71 -8.07 12.90
N ASP A 77 -10.57 -8.43 14.18
CA ASP A 77 -9.90 -7.57 15.18
C ASP A 77 -8.45 -7.26 14.79
N ASP A 78 -7.78 -8.17 14.08
CA ASP A 78 -6.41 -8.06 13.59
C ASP A 78 -6.31 -7.65 12.10
N TRP A 79 -7.37 -7.07 11.52
CA TRP A 79 -7.42 -6.71 10.11
C TRP A 79 -6.27 -5.81 9.66
N LEU A 80 -5.73 -4.97 10.55
CA LEU A 80 -4.53 -4.17 10.36
C LEU A 80 -3.54 -4.47 11.49
N ASN A 81 -2.43 -5.12 11.17
CA ASN A 81 -1.47 -5.57 12.17
C ASN A 81 -0.01 -5.34 11.73
N GLN A 82 0.92 -5.50 12.67
CA GLN A 82 2.36 -5.36 12.45
C GLN A 82 3.11 -6.71 12.51
N SER A 83 2.46 -7.83 12.15
CA SER A 83 3.04 -9.18 12.23
C SER A 83 4.37 -9.30 11.46
N VAL A 84 4.50 -8.56 10.36
CA VAL A 84 5.64 -8.59 9.45
C VAL A 84 6.80 -7.71 9.92
N LYS A 85 6.59 -6.83 10.92
CA LYS A 85 7.56 -5.84 11.38
C LYS A 85 8.89 -6.49 11.75
N HIS A 86 8.87 -7.55 12.56
CA HIS A 86 10.08 -8.24 13.00
C HIS A 86 10.90 -8.79 11.82
N LEU A 87 10.24 -9.21 10.74
CA LEU A 87 10.92 -9.71 9.56
C LEU A 87 11.56 -8.57 8.78
N VAL A 88 10.82 -7.49 8.52
CA VAL A 88 11.31 -6.41 7.65
C VAL A 88 12.29 -5.48 8.37
N THR A 89 12.23 -5.36 9.70
CA THR A 89 13.15 -4.54 10.50
C THR A 89 14.29 -5.33 11.14
N SER A 90 14.42 -6.64 10.84
CA SER A 90 15.52 -7.45 11.35
C SER A 90 16.88 -6.89 10.88
N PRO A 91 17.95 -6.94 11.68
CA PRO A 91 19.30 -6.53 11.26
C PRO A 91 19.78 -7.22 9.97
N GLY A 92 19.26 -8.41 9.66
CA GLY A 92 19.57 -9.14 8.44
C GLY A 92 18.70 -8.83 7.23
N SER A 93 17.82 -7.84 7.33
CA SER A 93 16.90 -7.41 6.28
C SER A 93 17.31 -6.04 5.76
N ARG A 94 17.39 -5.90 4.44
CA ARG A 94 17.55 -4.59 3.78
C ARG A 94 16.17 -3.97 3.56
N GLN A 95 16.06 -2.68 3.87
CA GLN A 95 14.81 -1.96 3.65
C GLN A 95 14.54 -1.79 2.14
N PRO A 96 13.34 -2.11 1.65
CA PRO A 96 12.98 -1.85 0.27
C PRO A 96 12.80 -0.35 0.03
N ARG A 97 12.94 0.07 -1.23
CA ARG A 97 12.40 1.36 -1.64
C ARG A 97 10.88 1.29 -1.63
N LEU A 98 10.23 2.02 -0.73
CA LEU A 98 8.78 2.09 -0.66
C LEU A 98 8.22 3.10 -1.65
N ASN A 99 7.11 2.76 -2.30
CA ASN A 99 6.39 3.62 -3.23
C ASN A 99 5.03 3.98 -2.65
N VAL A 100 4.64 5.26 -2.73
CA VAL A 100 3.27 5.66 -2.40
C VAL A 100 2.31 4.97 -3.35
N PHE A 101 1.39 4.19 -2.79
CA PHE A 101 0.32 3.53 -3.52
C PHE A 101 -0.90 4.43 -3.62
N GLY A 102 -1.28 5.06 -2.51
CA GLY A 102 -2.44 5.91 -2.42
C GLY A 102 -2.45 6.75 -1.15
N GLU A 103 -3.19 7.84 -1.23
CA GLU A 103 -3.43 8.76 -0.13
C GLU A 103 -4.91 8.73 0.21
N TYR A 104 -5.22 8.79 1.51
CA TYR A 104 -6.55 8.58 2.04
C TYR A 104 -6.93 9.68 3.05
N PRO A 105 -8.21 10.09 3.13
CA PRO A 105 -9.30 9.58 2.29
C PRO A 105 -9.16 10.00 0.84
N ARG A 106 -9.77 9.23 -0.05
CA ARG A 106 -9.75 9.45 -1.50
C ARG A 106 -10.73 10.57 -1.91
N ASP A 107 -10.59 11.74 -1.30
CA ASP A 107 -11.30 12.97 -1.63
C ASP A 107 -10.33 14.06 -2.15
N ASP A 108 -10.77 15.32 -2.22
CA ASP A 108 -9.97 16.46 -2.68
C ASP A 108 -9.23 17.22 -1.57
N GLY A 109 -9.35 16.75 -0.31
CA GLY A 109 -8.71 17.37 0.84
C GLY A 109 -7.26 16.95 1.05
N THR A 110 -6.65 17.48 2.12
CA THR A 110 -5.35 17.03 2.59
C THR A 110 -5.44 15.59 3.09
N PRO A 111 -4.50 14.69 2.75
CA PRO A 111 -4.55 13.32 3.21
C PRO A 111 -4.28 13.23 4.71
N GLY A 112 -4.97 12.30 5.38
CA GLY A 112 -4.66 11.90 6.76
C GLY A 112 -3.91 10.57 6.84
N LEU A 113 -3.85 9.82 5.75
CA LEU A 113 -3.16 8.54 5.68
C LEU A 113 -2.46 8.37 4.33
N ARG A 114 -1.21 7.90 4.35
CA ARG A 114 -0.47 7.47 3.15
C ARG A 114 -0.15 5.99 3.23
N ILE A 115 -0.54 5.25 2.18
CA ILE A 115 -0.25 3.82 2.04
C ILE A 115 0.93 3.65 1.09
N PHE A 116 1.91 2.87 1.54
CA PHE A 116 3.11 2.55 0.79
C PHE A 116 3.17 1.07 0.48
N LEU A 117 3.68 0.72 -0.71
CA LEU A 117 3.94 -0.65 -1.10
C LEU A 117 5.42 -0.82 -1.46
N PRO A 118 6.06 -1.93 -1.06
CA PRO A 118 7.39 -2.29 -1.57
C PRO A 118 7.30 -2.78 -3.02
N PRO A 119 8.44 -2.91 -3.73
CA PRO A 119 8.45 -3.43 -5.09
C PRO A 119 8.11 -4.93 -5.10
N PRO A 120 7.61 -5.46 -6.24
CA PRO A 120 7.20 -6.87 -6.33
C PRO A 120 8.34 -7.85 -6.01
N GLU A 121 9.58 -7.49 -6.32
CA GLU A 121 10.78 -8.26 -6.00
C GLU A 121 10.94 -8.48 -4.49
N TYR A 122 10.67 -7.44 -3.69
CA TYR A 122 10.75 -7.54 -2.23
C TYR A 122 9.67 -8.48 -1.68
N ILE A 123 8.43 -8.34 -2.17
CA ILE A 123 7.33 -9.23 -1.75
C ILE A 123 7.63 -10.68 -2.16
N LEU A 124 8.21 -10.90 -3.33
CA LEU A 124 8.63 -12.25 -3.76
C LEU A 124 9.65 -12.85 -2.78
N ALA A 125 10.73 -12.11 -2.51
CA ALA A 125 11.76 -12.53 -1.57
C ALA A 125 11.17 -12.85 -0.18
N MET A 126 10.33 -11.95 0.33
CA MET A 126 9.66 -12.08 1.62
C MET A 126 8.75 -13.31 1.68
N LYS A 127 7.97 -13.58 0.63
CA LYS A 127 7.09 -14.76 0.58
C LYS A 127 7.88 -16.07 0.52
N LEU A 128 8.98 -16.10 -0.22
CA LEU A 128 9.83 -17.29 -0.29
C LEU A 128 10.36 -17.70 1.09
N ILE A 129 10.77 -16.72 1.91
CA ILE A 129 11.33 -16.97 3.24
C ILE A 129 10.25 -17.23 4.29
N ALA A 130 9.08 -16.59 4.17
CA ALA A 130 7.97 -16.72 5.11
C ALA A 130 7.11 -17.98 4.86
N SER A 131 7.17 -18.55 3.65
CA SER A 131 6.42 -19.76 3.30
C SER A 131 6.73 -20.89 4.28
N ARG A 132 5.69 -21.57 4.80
CA ARG A 132 5.84 -22.73 5.70
C ARG A 132 5.19 -23.94 5.04
N ARG A 133 5.88 -25.09 5.03
CA ARG A 133 5.37 -26.34 4.43
C ARG A 133 4.32 -27.04 5.29
N GLU A 134 4.30 -26.75 6.58
CA GLU A 134 3.50 -27.46 7.59
C GLU A 134 2.00 -27.11 7.55
N ASP A 135 1.63 -25.97 6.96
CA ASP A 135 0.24 -25.57 6.72
C ASP A 135 -0.12 -25.84 5.25
N LEU A 136 -0.95 -26.85 4.96
CA LEU A 136 -1.32 -27.23 3.58
C LEU A 136 -2.09 -26.11 2.85
N ASP A 137 -2.99 -25.41 3.55
CA ASP A 137 -3.77 -24.31 2.97
C ASP A 137 -2.90 -23.06 2.79
N GLY A 138 -2.05 -22.78 3.78
CA GLY A 138 -0.99 -21.77 3.68
C GLY A 138 -0.06 -22.03 2.49
N ALA A 139 0.43 -23.27 2.34
CA ALA A 139 1.32 -23.68 1.27
C ALA A 139 0.67 -23.56 -0.12
N ARG A 140 -0.64 -23.79 -0.25
CA ARG A 140 -1.37 -23.55 -1.51
C ARG A 140 -1.45 -22.05 -1.82
N ARG A 141 -1.82 -21.22 -0.84
CA ARG A 141 -1.90 -19.75 -1.01
C ARG A 141 -0.54 -19.14 -1.33
N ASP A 142 0.50 -19.62 -0.67
CA ASP A 142 1.88 -19.15 -0.89
C ASP A 142 2.37 -19.55 -2.28
N ARG A 143 2.15 -20.79 -2.74
CA ARG A 143 2.49 -21.21 -4.11
C ARG A 143 1.85 -20.32 -5.17
N HIS A 144 0.56 -20.02 -5.03
CA HIS A 144 -0.14 -19.16 -5.98
C HIS A 144 0.44 -17.74 -6.00
N GLY A 145 0.59 -17.11 -4.84
CA GLY A 145 1.14 -15.75 -4.74
C GLY A 145 2.59 -15.65 -5.20
N ILE A 146 3.44 -16.62 -4.85
CA ILE A 146 4.84 -16.69 -5.29
C ILE A 146 4.91 -16.84 -6.81
N THR A 147 4.07 -17.69 -7.39
CA THR A 147 4.04 -17.89 -8.86
C THR A 147 3.63 -16.62 -9.59
N GLN A 148 2.61 -15.92 -9.11
CA GLN A 148 2.20 -14.62 -9.67
C GLN A 148 3.33 -13.60 -9.60
N LEU A 149 4.03 -13.52 -8.47
CA LEU A 149 5.16 -12.62 -8.29
C LEU A 149 6.36 -13.00 -9.15
N MET A 150 6.67 -14.28 -9.28
CA MET A 150 7.65 -14.76 -10.25
C MET A 150 7.26 -14.24 -11.63
N HIS A 151 6.01 -14.44 -12.06
CA HIS A 151 5.52 -13.92 -13.34
C HIS A 151 5.77 -12.43 -13.52
N ILE A 152 5.35 -11.60 -12.56
CA ILE A 152 5.49 -10.14 -12.56
C ILE A 152 6.97 -9.70 -12.62
N THR A 153 7.84 -10.33 -11.83
CA THR A 153 9.27 -9.98 -11.72
C THR A 153 10.14 -10.60 -12.82
N SER A 154 9.56 -11.45 -13.67
CA SER A 154 10.29 -12.25 -14.67
C SER A 154 11.37 -13.20 -14.11
N ILE A 155 11.37 -13.48 -12.80
CA ILE A 155 12.33 -14.40 -12.17
C ILE A 155 11.88 -15.85 -12.37
N ARG A 156 12.75 -16.70 -12.93
CA ARG A 156 12.41 -18.07 -13.37
C ARG A 156 13.40 -19.17 -12.96
N SER A 157 14.56 -18.82 -12.43
CA SER A 157 15.62 -19.79 -12.10
C SER A 157 15.93 -19.79 -10.61
N GLY A 158 16.39 -20.93 -10.08
CA GLY A 158 16.77 -21.06 -8.68
C GLY A 158 17.90 -20.10 -8.28
N ALA A 159 18.87 -19.90 -9.19
CA ALA A 159 19.97 -18.94 -8.99
C ALA A 159 19.45 -17.51 -8.84
N ALA A 160 18.56 -17.05 -9.73
CA ALA A 160 17.98 -15.71 -9.66
C ALA A 160 17.09 -15.53 -8.42
N ILE A 161 16.35 -16.57 -8.03
CA ILE A 161 15.58 -16.57 -6.78
C ILE A 161 16.52 -16.40 -5.57
N MET A 162 17.62 -17.15 -5.53
CA MET A 162 18.57 -17.06 -4.43
C MET A 162 19.27 -15.70 -4.37
N GLU A 163 19.68 -15.18 -5.53
CA GLU A 163 20.26 -13.84 -5.65
C GLU A 163 19.29 -12.77 -5.15
N LEU A 164 18.03 -12.83 -5.58
CA LEU A 164 16.97 -11.95 -5.09
C LEU A 164 16.84 -12.00 -3.57
N VAL A 165 16.72 -13.20 -3.00
CA VAL A 165 16.54 -13.38 -1.55
C VAL A 165 17.75 -12.85 -0.79
N LYS A 166 18.98 -13.16 -1.22
CA LYS A 166 20.21 -12.62 -0.61
C LYS A 166 20.35 -11.11 -0.78
N GLY A 167 19.79 -10.56 -1.87
CA GLY A 167 19.71 -9.14 -2.13
C GLY A 167 18.94 -8.39 -1.05
N PHE A 168 17.84 -8.96 -0.54
CA PHE A 168 16.99 -8.32 0.47
C PHE A 168 17.16 -8.85 1.89
N PHE A 169 17.62 -10.09 2.05
CA PHE A 169 17.71 -10.78 3.34
C PHE A 169 19.07 -11.49 3.51
N PRO A 170 20.20 -10.78 3.40
CA PRO A 170 21.53 -11.36 3.28
C PRO A 170 21.99 -12.18 4.49
N THR A 171 21.50 -11.88 5.70
CA THR A 171 22.05 -12.47 6.93
C THR A 171 20.99 -13.09 7.83
N ILE A 172 19.82 -13.47 7.28
CA ILE A 172 18.83 -14.25 8.02
C ILE A 172 19.36 -15.68 8.21
N PRO A 173 19.51 -16.18 9.45
CA PRO A 173 20.05 -17.53 9.68
C PRO A 173 19.18 -18.62 9.06
N GLY A 174 19.82 -19.58 8.36
CA GLY A 174 19.16 -20.74 7.77
C GLY A 174 18.27 -20.43 6.55
N ILE A 175 18.31 -19.21 6.02
CA ILE A 175 17.51 -18.79 4.87
C ILE A 175 17.81 -19.60 3.61
N ASP A 176 19.10 -19.88 3.35
CA ASP A 176 19.55 -20.64 2.19
C ASP A 176 18.89 -22.03 2.16
N ASN A 177 18.99 -22.80 3.26
CA ASN A 177 18.40 -24.14 3.36
C ASN A 177 16.86 -24.10 3.22
N ARG A 178 16.20 -23.12 3.83
CA ARG A 178 14.74 -22.98 3.79
C ARG A 178 14.21 -22.68 2.39
N VAL A 179 14.95 -21.89 1.63
CA VAL A 179 14.58 -21.50 0.26
C VAL A 179 14.97 -22.59 -0.74
N LEU A 180 16.20 -23.13 -0.65
CA LEU A 180 16.66 -24.23 -1.51
C LEU A 180 15.73 -25.44 -1.44
N ALA A 181 15.24 -25.79 -0.26
CA ALA A 181 14.33 -26.92 -0.07
C ALA A 181 13.00 -26.79 -0.86
N LYS A 182 12.66 -25.61 -1.37
CA LYS A 182 11.35 -25.31 -2.01
C LYS A 182 11.47 -24.72 -3.42
N ILE A 183 12.66 -24.29 -3.83
CA ILE A 183 12.86 -23.58 -5.11
C ILE A 183 12.34 -24.42 -6.29
N ASP A 184 12.66 -25.71 -6.31
CA ASP A 184 12.27 -26.60 -7.42
C ASP A 184 10.75 -26.76 -7.49
N ASP A 185 10.07 -26.91 -6.34
CA ASP A 185 8.61 -26.98 -6.26
C ASP A 185 7.96 -25.72 -6.84
N PHE A 186 8.47 -24.53 -6.50
CA PHE A 186 7.94 -23.27 -7.01
C PHE A 186 8.19 -23.10 -8.51
N ILE A 187 9.37 -23.47 -8.99
CA ILE A 187 9.70 -23.41 -10.42
C ILE A 187 8.82 -24.37 -11.21
N GLN A 188 8.67 -25.60 -10.74
CA GLN A 188 7.86 -26.62 -11.39
C GLN A 188 6.39 -26.19 -11.45
N TYR A 189 5.83 -25.75 -10.31
CA TYR A 189 4.47 -25.25 -10.25
C TYR A 189 4.27 -24.01 -11.14
N ALA A 190 5.23 -23.10 -11.19
CA ALA A 190 5.16 -21.93 -12.07
C ALA A 190 5.16 -22.31 -13.56
N LYS A 191 5.94 -23.33 -13.97
CA LYS A 191 5.93 -23.86 -15.34
C LYS A 191 4.57 -24.46 -15.71
N GLU A 192 3.99 -25.26 -14.82
CA GLU A 192 2.67 -25.87 -15.01
C GLU A 192 1.58 -24.81 -15.14
N GLN A 193 1.58 -23.80 -14.26
CA GLN A 193 0.59 -22.72 -14.33
C GLN A 193 0.76 -21.86 -15.58
N SER A 194 2.00 -21.58 -16.00
CA SER A 194 2.31 -20.78 -17.21
C SER A 194 1.62 -21.31 -18.47
N GLN A 195 1.41 -22.63 -18.57
CA GLN A 195 0.74 -23.27 -19.70
C GLN A 195 -0.77 -22.98 -19.75
N HIS A 196 -1.35 -22.53 -18.64
CA HIS A 196 -2.79 -22.30 -18.46
C HIS A 196 -3.17 -20.82 -18.23
N VAL A 197 -2.19 -19.90 -18.20
CA VAL A 197 -2.45 -18.47 -17.95
C VAL A 197 -3.06 -17.78 -19.18
N LYS A 198 -4.35 -17.45 -19.13
CA LYS A 198 -5.06 -16.65 -20.17
C LYS A 198 -4.75 -15.15 -20.10
N ARG A 199 -4.40 -14.62 -18.93
CA ARG A 199 -4.02 -13.20 -18.71
C ARG A 199 -2.87 -13.10 -17.72
N ARG A 200 -1.78 -12.41 -18.10
CA ARG A 200 -0.62 -12.23 -17.22
C ARG A 200 -0.93 -11.19 -16.13
N PRO A 201 -0.67 -11.48 -14.85
CA PRO A 201 -0.85 -10.51 -13.79
C PRO A 201 0.13 -9.34 -13.97
N THR A 202 -0.35 -8.11 -13.76
CA THR A 202 0.46 -6.89 -13.80
C THR A 202 0.57 -6.28 -12.41
N TRP A 203 1.65 -5.52 -12.19
CA TRP A 203 1.84 -4.74 -10.97
C TRP A 203 1.31 -3.31 -11.14
N ASN A 204 0.12 -3.07 -10.64
CA ASN A 204 -0.67 -1.84 -10.79
C ASN A 204 -0.55 -0.95 -9.53
N ALA A 205 0.66 -0.75 -9.00
CA ALA A 205 0.88 0.02 -7.76
C ALA A 205 0.94 1.55 -7.96
N ARG A 206 0.72 2.08 -9.17
CA ARG A 206 0.66 3.52 -9.43
C ARG A 206 -0.80 3.97 -9.58
N ARG A 207 -1.36 4.57 -8.52
CA ARG A 207 -2.52 5.48 -8.59
C ARG A 207 -2.19 6.84 -7.97
N GLY A 208 -0.97 7.34 -8.20
CA GLY A 208 -0.69 8.75 -7.96
C GLY A 208 -1.46 9.58 -8.98
N ARG A 209 -2.27 10.54 -8.52
CA ARG A 209 -2.84 11.60 -9.35
C ARG A 209 -1.70 12.21 -10.18
N GLU A 210 -1.73 12.12 -11.51
CA GLU A 210 -1.06 13.15 -12.29
C GLU A 210 -1.80 14.46 -11.99
N PRO A 211 -1.11 15.57 -11.63
CA PRO A 211 -1.77 16.86 -11.51
C PRO A 211 -2.41 17.16 -12.87
N GLY A 212 -3.72 17.40 -12.85
CA GLY A 212 -4.57 17.48 -14.03
C GLY A 212 -3.91 18.23 -15.17
N GLY A 213 -3.82 17.56 -16.32
CA GLY A 213 -3.52 18.20 -17.59
C GLY A 213 -4.53 19.31 -17.82
N ILE A 214 -4.08 20.55 -17.64
CA ILE A 214 -4.76 21.71 -18.22
C ILE A 214 -4.63 21.51 -19.72
N GLU A 215 -5.73 21.17 -20.38
CA GLU A 215 -5.89 21.31 -21.82
C GLU A 215 -5.36 22.69 -22.21
N ARG A 216 -4.24 22.71 -22.96
CA ARG A 216 -3.86 23.88 -23.72
C ARG A 216 -4.81 23.98 -24.91
N ALA A 217 -6.03 24.46 -24.65
CA ALA A 217 -6.86 25.03 -25.68
C ALA A 217 -6.14 26.26 -26.23
N GLY A 218 -5.71 26.19 -27.48
CA GLY A 218 -5.20 27.34 -28.21
C GLY A 218 -6.31 28.40 -28.33
N ALA A 219 -6.01 29.62 -27.92
CA ALA A 219 -6.81 30.79 -28.28
C ALA A 219 -5.90 32.01 -28.41
N HIS A 220 -5.64 32.39 -29.66
CA HIS A 220 -5.38 33.77 -30.01
C HIS A 220 -6.54 34.64 -29.53
N GLY A 221 -6.26 35.73 -28.80
CA GLY A 221 -7.30 36.72 -28.49
C GLY A 221 -7.00 37.65 -27.32
N ARG A 222 -6.37 38.80 -27.64
CA ARG A 222 -6.47 40.13 -26.99
C ARG A 222 -6.68 40.23 -25.47
N ALA A 223 -5.73 40.89 -24.80
CA ALA A 223 -5.82 41.35 -23.42
C ALA A 223 -7.02 42.29 -23.17
N PRO A 224 -7.78 42.13 -22.07
CA PRO A 224 -8.79 43.10 -21.67
C PRO A 224 -8.19 44.24 -20.84
N ARG A 225 -8.61 45.47 -21.18
CA ARG A 225 -8.30 46.72 -20.50
C ARG A 225 -9.00 46.80 -19.13
N ILE A 226 -8.25 47.21 -18.11
CA ILE A 226 -8.75 47.53 -16.76
C ILE A 226 -9.40 48.92 -16.77
N PRO A 227 -10.66 49.09 -16.32
CA PRO A 227 -11.20 50.41 -16.00
C PRO A 227 -10.84 50.82 -14.56
N ARG A 228 -10.24 52.00 -14.41
CA ARG A 228 -10.03 52.71 -13.13
C ARG A 228 -11.31 53.44 -12.71
N ARG A 229 -11.75 53.25 -11.45
CA ARG A 229 -12.64 54.06 -10.58
C ARG A 229 -13.56 53.09 -9.81
N ILE A 230 -13.87 53.19 -8.52
CA ILE A 230 -14.08 54.28 -7.56
C ILE A 230 -13.82 53.66 -6.17
N LEU A 231 -13.20 54.36 -5.21
CA LEU A 231 -13.50 54.25 -3.77
C LEU A 231 -12.71 55.33 -3.02
N SER A 232 -13.38 56.43 -2.67
CA SER A 232 -12.91 57.33 -1.62
C SER A 232 -14.08 58.06 -1.00
N ARG A 233 -14.08 58.09 0.34
CA ARG A 233 -14.90 58.88 1.28
C ARG A 233 -16.18 58.20 1.78
N GLN A 234 -16.05 57.51 2.92
CA GLN A 234 -16.69 57.95 4.15
C GLN A 234 -15.83 57.54 5.37
N ARG A 235 -15.37 58.54 6.13
CA ARG A 235 -14.95 58.44 7.53
C ARG A 235 -15.14 59.83 8.14
N SER A 236 -16.14 59.96 9.01
CA SER A 236 -16.17 60.93 10.09
C SER A 236 -17.44 60.73 10.91
N SER A 237 -17.33 59.97 12.00
CA SER A 237 -18.20 60.08 13.19
C SER A 237 -17.63 59.26 14.35
N GLU A 238 -16.82 59.90 15.18
CA GLU A 238 -16.45 59.61 16.58
C GLU A 238 -15.88 60.96 17.04
N SER A 239 -16.28 61.63 18.13
CA SER A 239 -16.71 61.21 19.47
C SER A 239 -17.50 62.40 20.06
N SER A 240 -18.40 62.26 21.05
CA SER A 240 -18.01 62.26 22.46
C SER A 240 -19.26 62.24 23.34
N THR A 241 -19.40 61.23 24.22
CA THR A 241 -20.06 61.35 25.54
C THR A 241 -19.60 60.21 26.45
N SER A 242 -18.89 60.52 27.54
CA SER A 242 -19.26 60.11 28.91
C SER A 242 -18.12 60.32 29.91
N TYR A 243 -18.49 60.99 31.00
CA TYR A 243 -18.06 60.89 32.41
C TYR A 243 -16.58 60.96 32.77
#